data_AF-A0A6P8YMD6-F1
#
_entry.id   AF-A0A6P8YMD6-F1
#
_cell.length_a   1.000
_cell.length_b   1.000
_cell.length_c   1.000
_cell.angle_alpha   90.00
_cell.angle_beta   90.00
_cell.angle_gamma   90.00
#
_symmetry.space_group_name_H-M   'P 1'
#
loop_
_entity.id
_entity.type
_entity.pdbx_description
1 polymer ?
#
loop_
_entity_poly.entity_id
_entity_poly.type
_entity_poly.pdbx_seq_one_letter_code
_entity_poly.pdbx_strand_id
1 'polypeptide(L)'
;MRFILLLSLLGIFPVSHSAVKCRAAPKSLQNVQVCCPLPLPNWGAYNSECGRSGIQPSVSIKLYSTLDLFLNSMALFLQQCRLGCIFNATSALQGKVLSTKHVRPMLERAYANQKEIIDAYDANFASCATLVHSKYQELTQLSSQSDACDRHALFYSLCAYSKLMRRCPTNVWQANNKKCRDARAYMKKCAWPALKMFMKST
;
A
#
# COMPACT_ATOMS: atom_id res chain seq x y z
N MET A 1 4.49 67.69 3.86
CA MET A 1 3.48 66.79 3.27
C MET A 1 4.17 65.74 2.41
N ARG A 2 4.20 64.49 2.84
CA ARG A 2 4.53 63.32 1.99
C ARG A 2 3.59 62.20 2.40
N PHE A 3 2.52 62.04 1.61
CA PHE A 3 1.62 60.89 1.67
C PHE A 3 2.35 59.68 1.08
N ILE A 4 2.53 58.62 1.86
CA ILE A 4 2.96 57.31 1.33
C ILE A 4 1.82 56.34 1.59
N LEU A 5 1.10 56.01 0.51
CA LEU A 5 0.12 54.92 0.44
C LEU A 5 0.81 53.59 0.76
N LEU A 6 0.32 52.87 1.78
CA LEU A 6 0.60 51.46 1.98
C LEU A 6 -0.58 50.65 1.40
N LEU A 7 -0.46 50.27 0.12
CA LEU A 7 -1.26 49.20 -0.50
C LEU A 7 -0.64 47.86 -0.07
N SER A 8 -1.18 47.26 0.99
CA SER A 8 -0.89 45.89 1.38
C SER A 8 -1.50 44.91 0.38
N LEU A 9 -0.65 44.44 -0.53
CA LEU A 9 -0.86 43.33 -1.46
C LEU A 9 -1.40 42.10 -0.72
N LEU A 10 -2.64 41.73 -1.02
CA LEU A 10 -3.15 40.37 -0.87
C LEU A 10 -2.27 39.44 -1.71
N GLY A 11 -1.32 38.79 -1.05
CA GLY A 11 -0.53 37.71 -1.60
C GLY A 11 -1.46 36.56 -1.99
N ILE A 12 -1.77 36.47 -3.28
CA ILE A 12 -2.37 35.30 -3.89
C ILE A 12 -1.34 34.17 -3.74
N PHE A 13 -1.51 33.35 -2.71
CA PHE A 13 -0.76 32.11 -2.60
C PHE A 13 -1.00 31.30 -3.88
N PRO A 14 0.04 30.88 -4.63
CA PRO A 14 -0.15 30.02 -5.77
C PRO A 14 -0.66 28.67 -5.27
N VAL A 15 -1.98 28.45 -5.39
CA VAL A 15 -2.57 27.13 -5.21
C VAL A 15 -1.86 26.20 -6.20
N SER A 16 -1.15 25.22 -5.64
CA SER A 16 -0.37 24.26 -6.40
C SER A 16 -1.25 23.60 -7.47
N HIS A 17 -1.06 23.95 -8.74
CA HIS A 17 -1.82 23.41 -9.88
C HIS A 17 -1.74 21.88 -10.01
N SER A 18 -0.76 21.25 -9.36
CA SER A 18 -0.63 19.80 -9.23
C SER A 18 -1.78 19.17 -8.42
N ALA A 19 -2.34 19.89 -7.44
CA ALA A 19 -3.38 19.35 -6.57
C ALA A 19 -4.72 19.11 -7.32
N VAL A 20 -5.04 19.95 -8.31
CA VAL A 20 -6.27 19.81 -9.12
C VAL A 20 -6.21 18.55 -9.98
N LYS A 21 -5.06 18.26 -10.59
CA LYS A 21 -4.86 17.08 -11.46
C LYS A 21 -4.88 15.74 -10.70
N CYS A 22 -4.71 15.77 -9.38
CA CYS A 22 -4.75 14.56 -8.55
C CYS A 22 -6.12 14.28 -7.94
N ARG A 23 -7.17 15.07 -8.21
CA ARG A 23 -8.50 14.83 -7.63
C ARG A 23 -9.23 13.62 -8.23
N ALA A 24 -9.04 13.37 -9.54
CA ALA A 24 -9.70 12.27 -10.24
C ALA A 24 -8.74 11.09 -10.46
N ALA A 25 -8.73 10.14 -9.53
CA ALA A 25 -7.89 8.95 -9.60
C ALA A 25 -8.50 7.89 -10.55
N PRO A 26 -7.71 7.26 -11.46
CA PRO A 26 -8.19 6.16 -12.28
C PRO A 26 -8.65 4.94 -11.45
N LYS A 27 -9.78 4.32 -11.82
CA LYS A 27 -10.28 3.10 -11.15
C LYS A 27 -9.29 1.92 -11.22
N SER A 28 -8.42 1.88 -12.23
CA SER A 28 -7.37 0.86 -12.37
C SER A 28 -6.34 0.87 -11.22
N LEU A 29 -6.29 1.91 -10.39
CA LEU A 29 -5.46 1.92 -9.19
C LEU A 29 -5.96 0.98 -8.10
N GLN A 30 -7.26 0.65 -8.07
CA GLN A 30 -7.87 -0.17 -7.02
C GLN A 30 -7.57 -1.67 -7.19
N ASN A 31 -7.14 -2.08 -8.39
CA ASN A 31 -6.82 -3.48 -8.66
C ASN A 31 -5.47 -3.59 -9.39
N VAL A 32 -4.41 -3.71 -8.59
CA VAL A 32 -3.03 -3.81 -9.07
C VAL A 32 -2.82 -5.03 -9.96
N GLN A 33 -3.46 -6.17 -9.66
CA GLN A 33 -3.33 -7.42 -10.44
C GLN A 33 -3.74 -7.26 -11.90
N VAL A 34 -4.71 -6.38 -12.19
CA VAL A 34 -5.14 -6.09 -13.58
C VAL A 34 -3.98 -5.52 -14.42
N CYS A 35 -3.05 -4.82 -13.80
CA CYS A 35 -1.95 -4.17 -14.49
C CYS A 35 -0.58 -4.80 -14.23
N CYS A 36 -0.44 -5.50 -13.10
CA CYS A 36 0.76 -6.19 -12.66
C CYS A 36 0.38 -7.55 -12.05
N PRO A 37 0.13 -8.57 -12.88
CA PRO A 37 -0.24 -9.91 -12.43
C PRO A 37 0.97 -10.67 -11.85
N LEU A 38 1.45 -10.25 -10.67
CA LEU A 38 2.47 -11.00 -9.95
C LEU A 38 1.81 -12.08 -9.08
N PRO A 39 2.43 -13.25 -8.95
CA PRO A 39 1.95 -14.28 -8.04
C PRO A 39 1.93 -13.73 -6.62
N LEU A 40 1.07 -14.33 -5.81
CA LEU A 40 0.86 -13.90 -4.45
C LEU A 40 1.82 -14.64 -3.51
N PRO A 41 2.23 -13.97 -2.42
CA PRO A 41 3.11 -14.57 -1.44
C PRO A 41 2.42 -15.75 -0.74
N ASN A 42 3.14 -16.85 -0.55
CA ASN A 42 2.72 -17.95 0.30
C ASN A 42 3.04 -17.64 1.78
N TRP A 43 2.17 -16.87 2.42
CA TRP A 43 2.27 -16.62 3.86
C TRP A 43 1.93 -17.84 4.72
N GLY A 44 1.45 -18.94 4.12
CA GLY A 44 1.36 -20.25 4.76
C GLY A 44 2.72 -20.78 5.20
N ALA A 45 3.81 -20.28 4.60
CA ALA A 45 5.18 -20.61 4.99
C ALA A 45 5.50 -20.28 6.46
N TYR A 46 4.72 -19.41 7.13
CA TYR A 46 4.88 -19.00 8.53
C TYR A 46 3.83 -19.62 9.48
N ASN A 47 3.13 -20.69 9.05
CA ASN A 47 2.09 -21.32 9.86
C ASN A 47 2.60 -21.87 11.21
N SER A 48 3.84 -22.35 11.26
CA SER A 48 4.45 -22.83 12.50
C SER A 48 4.57 -21.73 13.57
N GLU A 49 4.85 -20.50 13.16
CA GLU A 49 5.04 -19.36 14.05
C GLU A 49 3.72 -18.61 14.30
N CYS A 50 2.89 -18.46 13.27
CA CYS A 50 1.76 -17.54 13.25
C CYS A 50 0.41 -18.20 12.93
N GLY A 51 0.34 -19.54 12.93
CA GLY A 51 -0.89 -20.27 12.59
C GLY A 51 -2.07 -20.01 13.53
N ARG A 52 -1.79 -19.61 14.78
CA ARG A 52 -2.81 -19.24 15.78
C ARG A 52 -3.24 -17.77 15.71
N SER A 53 -2.54 -16.95 14.93
CA SER A 53 -2.83 -15.51 14.80
C SER A 53 -3.91 -15.19 13.76
N GLY A 54 -4.57 -16.21 13.20
CA GLY A 54 -5.65 -16.10 12.22
C GLY A 54 -5.39 -16.86 10.91
N ILE A 55 -6.44 -17.05 10.09
CA ILE A 55 -6.32 -17.67 8.77
C ILE A 55 -6.15 -16.56 7.73
N GLN A 56 -5.19 -16.73 6.82
CA GLN A 56 -5.09 -15.89 5.64
C GLN A 56 -5.71 -16.59 4.44
N PRO A 57 -6.73 -16.03 3.76
CA PRO A 57 -7.02 -16.41 2.39
C PRO A 57 -5.89 -15.90 1.50
N SER A 58 -5.36 -16.81 0.68
CA SER A 58 -4.57 -16.49 -0.50
C SER A 58 -5.41 -15.54 -1.37
N VAL A 59 -4.84 -14.39 -1.72
CA VAL A 59 -5.58 -13.27 -2.32
C VAL A 59 -6.24 -13.69 -3.64
N SER A 60 -7.52 -14.02 -3.60
CA SER A 60 -8.42 -13.79 -4.74
C SER A 60 -9.46 -12.80 -4.26
N ILE A 61 -9.08 -11.51 -4.22
CA ILE A 61 -10.05 -10.44 -4.12
C ILE A 61 -10.75 -10.34 -5.47
N LYS A 62 -11.77 -11.19 -5.63
CA LYS A 62 -13.01 -10.91 -6.34
C LYS A 62 -14.01 -12.02 -6.06
N LEU A 63 -14.89 -11.80 -5.08
CA LEU A 63 -16.33 -11.92 -5.30
C LEU A 63 -17.06 -11.14 -4.22
N TYR A 64 -17.79 -10.12 -4.65
CA TYR A 64 -18.82 -9.48 -3.83
C TYR A 64 -20.01 -10.44 -3.76
N SER A 65 -20.49 -10.76 -2.56
CA SER A 65 -21.85 -11.23 -2.30
C SER A 65 -22.34 -10.62 -0.99
N THR A 66 -23.53 -10.03 -0.97
CA THR A 66 -24.06 -9.16 0.09
C THR A 66 -24.25 -9.80 1.49
N LEU A 67 -23.86 -11.06 1.69
CA LEU A 67 -23.72 -11.71 3.01
C LEU A 67 -22.29 -11.58 3.61
N ASP A 68 -21.40 -10.91 2.90
CA ASP A 68 -19.95 -10.83 3.16
C ASP A 68 -19.53 -9.84 4.25
N LEU A 69 -20.32 -8.82 4.57
CA LEU A 69 -19.85 -7.72 5.45
C LEU A 69 -19.53 -8.16 6.90
N PHE A 70 -20.20 -9.19 7.42
CA PHE A 70 -19.98 -9.67 8.80
C PHE A 70 -18.85 -10.71 8.92
N LEU A 71 -18.61 -11.50 7.87
CA LEU A 71 -17.52 -12.49 7.82
C LEU A 71 -16.21 -11.87 7.30
N ASN A 72 -16.28 -10.85 6.44
CA ASN A 72 -15.10 -10.16 5.91
C ASN A 72 -14.44 -9.25 6.95
N SER A 73 -15.18 -8.65 7.88
CA SER A 73 -14.57 -7.87 8.97
C SER A 73 -13.69 -8.75 9.87
N MET A 74 -14.15 -9.95 10.22
CA MET A 74 -13.38 -10.92 10.99
C MET A 74 -12.24 -11.54 10.18
N ALA A 75 -12.44 -11.85 8.89
CA ALA A 75 -11.37 -12.37 8.03
C ALA A 75 -10.27 -11.33 7.76
N LEU A 76 -10.62 -10.06 7.49
CA LEU A 76 -9.64 -8.97 7.38
C LEU A 76 -8.94 -8.68 8.72
N PHE A 77 -9.66 -8.78 9.83
CA PHE A 77 -9.07 -8.67 11.16
C PHE A 77 -8.03 -9.78 11.42
N LEU A 78 -8.39 -11.03 11.16
CA LEU A 78 -7.50 -12.18 11.32
C LEU A 78 -6.29 -12.13 10.36
N GLN A 79 -6.46 -11.55 9.16
CA GLN A 79 -5.35 -11.28 8.24
C GLN A 79 -4.36 -10.25 8.79
N GLN A 80 -4.84 -9.19 9.44
CA GLN A 80 -3.97 -8.16 10.02
C GLN A 80 -3.12 -8.70 11.17
N CYS A 81 -3.74 -9.41 12.11
CA CYS A 81 -3.06 -9.97 13.27
C CYS A 81 -1.99 -10.98 12.84
N ARG A 82 -2.32 -11.82 11.86
CA ARG A 82 -1.36 -12.76 11.29
C ARG A 82 -0.22 -12.06 10.56
N LEU A 83 -0.49 -11.03 9.76
CA LEU A 83 0.56 -10.28 9.07
C LEU A 83 1.46 -9.55 10.07
N GLY A 84 0.88 -8.99 11.14
CA GLY A 84 1.62 -8.44 12.27
C GLY A 84 2.51 -9.48 12.94
N CYS A 85 1.99 -10.68 13.19
CA CYS A 85 2.78 -11.80 13.72
C CYS A 85 3.95 -12.15 12.79
N ILE A 86 3.75 -12.27 11.48
CA ILE A 86 4.81 -12.61 10.52
C ILE A 86 5.90 -11.54 10.53
N PHE A 87 5.53 -10.26 10.50
CA PHE A 87 6.48 -9.16 10.53
C PHE A 87 7.29 -9.13 11.83
N ASN A 88 6.66 -9.46 12.97
CA ASN A 88 7.34 -9.55 14.26
C ASN A 88 8.26 -10.78 14.33
N ALA A 89 7.77 -11.96 13.94
CA ALA A 89 8.52 -13.21 13.95
C ALA A 89 9.77 -13.16 13.06
N THR A 90 9.72 -12.36 11.99
CA THR A 90 10.85 -12.14 11.07
C THR A 90 11.72 -10.94 11.44
N SER A 91 11.38 -10.18 12.49
CA SER A 91 12.00 -8.89 12.82
C SER A 91 11.93 -7.84 11.69
N ALA A 92 11.03 -8.05 10.71
CA ALA A 92 10.73 -7.08 9.66
C ALA A 92 10.01 -5.85 10.21
N LEU A 93 9.33 -5.98 11.36
CA LEU A 93 8.83 -4.85 12.15
C LEU A 93 9.53 -4.83 13.50
N GLN A 94 10.15 -3.71 13.85
CA GLN A 94 10.80 -3.47 15.13
C GLN A 94 10.04 -2.35 15.84
N GLY A 95 9.16 -2.73 16.75
CA GLY A 95 8.14 -1.82 17.28
C GLY A 95 7.18 -1.39 16.17
N LYS A 96 7.30 -0.15 15.71
CA LYS A 96 6.45 0.46 14.66
C LYS A 96 7.20 0.75 13.35
N VAL A 97 8.50 0.43 13.33
CA VAL A 97 9.41 0.81 12.25
C VAL A 97 9.73 -0.42 11.41
N LEU A 98 9.61 -0.26 10.09
CA LEU A 98 9.97 -1.31 9.14
C LEU A 98 11.50 -1.48 9.08
N SER A 99 11.97 -2.69 9.32
CA SER A 99 13.37 -3.06 9.19
C SER A 99 13.65 -3.59 7.78
N THR A 100 14.13 -2.73 6.88
CA THR A 100 14.39 -3.11 5.48
C THR A 100 15.38 -4.28 5.34
N LYS A 101 16.31 -4.43 6.28
CA LYS A 101 17.25 -5.56 6.35
C LYS A 101 16.55 -6.92 6.45
N HIS A 102 15.41 -6.98 7.15
CA HIS A 102 14.70 -8.24 7.42
C HIS A 102 13.51 -8.48 6.49
N VAL A 103 13.12 -7.46 5.70
CA VAL A 103 12.05 -7.59 4.70
C VAL A 103 12.43 -8.59 3.62
N ARG A 104 13.65 -8.51 3.08
CA ARG A 104 14.08 -9.41 1.99
C ARG A 104 14.04 -10.90 2.39
N PRO A 105 14.67 -11.34 3.49
CA PRO A 105 14.54 -12.74 3.94
C PRO A 105 13.09 -13.17 4.19
N MET A 106 12.26 -12.25 4.70
CA MET A 106 10.83 -12.52 4.90
C MET A 106 10.12 -12.83 3.56
N LEU A 107 10.42 -12.05 2.52
CA LEU A 107 9.87 -12.22 1.17
C LEU A 107 10.42 -13.46 0.48
N GLU A 108 11.71 -13.78 0.65
CA GLU A 108 12.35 -14.98 0.08
C GLU A 108 11.64 -16.26 0.50
N ARG A 109 11.30 -16.39 1.79
CA ARG A 109 10.50 -17.50 2.32
C ARG A 109 9.07 -17.51 1.79
N ALA A 110 8.45 -16.35 1.62
CA ALA A 110 7.07 -16.25 1.13
C ALA A 110 6.93 -16.52 -0.38
N TYR A 111 7.94 -16.18 -1.19
CA TYR A 111 7.91 -16.31 -2.65
C TYR A 111 8.72 -17.48 -3.20
N ALA A 112 9.33 -18.31 -2.32
CA ALA A 112 10.17 -19.43 -2.72
C ALA A 112 11.27 -19.01 -3.72
N ASN A 113 12.00 -17.94 -3.41
CA ASN A 113 13.14 -17.44 -4.20
C ASN A 113 12.85 -16.91 -5.62
N GLN A 114 11.61 -16.50 -5.93
CA GLN A 114 11.30 -15.80 -7.17
C GLN A 114 11.91 -14.38 -7.20
N LYS A 115 13.18 -14.28 -7.60
CA LYS A 115 14.03 -13.09 -7.43
C LYS A 115 13.42 -11.79 -7.97
N GLU A 116 12.87 -11.78 -9.18
CA GLU A 116 12.31 -10.55 -9.78
C GLU A 116 11.11 -10.00 -8.98
N ILE A 117 10.29 -10.89 -8.43
CA ILE A 117 9.14 -10.51 -7.59
C ILE A 117 9.62 -9.99 -6.25
N ILE A 118 10.57 -10.71 -5.63
CA ILE A 118 11.17 -10.34 -4.35
C ILE A 118 11.82 -8.95 -4.47
N ASP A 119 12.63 -8.71 -5.49
CA ASP A 119 13.30 -7.42 -5.72
C ASP A 119 12.29 -6.29 -5.90
N ALA A 120 11.19 -6.52 -6.62
CA ALA A 120 10.13 -5.53 -6.81
C ALA A 120 9.44 -5.17 -5.48
N TYR A 121 9.09 -6.16 -4.66
CA TYR A 121 8.47 -5.92 -3.36
C TYR A 121 9.45 -5.29 -2.37
N ASP A 122 10.68 -5.77 -2.29
CA ASP A 122 11.73 -5.27 -1.39
C ASP A 122 12.00 -3.77 -1.63
N ALA A 123 12.23 -3.38 -2.90
CA ALA A 123 12.39 -1.98 -3.28
C ALA A 123 11.15 -1.13 -2.98
N ASN A 124 9.95 -1.72 -3.07
CA ASN A 124 8.70 -1.03 -2.75
C ASN A 124 8.54 -0.82 -1.24
N PHE A 125 8.80 -1.84 -0.42
CA PHE A 125 8.84 -1.75 1.04
C PHE A 125 9.84 -0.69 1.51
N ALA A 126 11.06 -0.71 0.99
CA ALA A 126 12.07 0.31 1.29
C ALA A 126 11.57 1.73 0.98
N SER A 127 10.90 1.93 -0.15
CA SER A 127 10.32 3.23 -0.50
C SER A 127 9.06 3.63 0.30
N CYS A 128 8.45 2.68 1.00
CA CYS A 128 7.28 2.89 1.83
C CYS A 128 7.61 3.10 3.31
N ALA A 129 8.82 2.73 3.76
CA ALA A 129 9.25 2.82 5.16
C ALA A 129 8.99 4.20 5.77
N THR A 130 9.58 5.26 5.20
CA THR A 130 9.40 6.64 5.70
C THR A 130 7.98 7.16 5.46
N LEU A 131 7.35 6.78 4.34
CA LEU A 131 6.03 7.29 3.96
C LEU A 131 4.95 6.81 4.93
N VAL A 132 4.89 5.51 5.20
CA VAL A 132 3.89 4.94 6.12
C VAL A 132 4.16 5.42 7.54
N HIS A 133 5.42 5.48 7.98
CA HIS A 133 5.76 6.01 9.29
C HIS A 133 5.28 7.47 9.47
N SER A 134 5.61 8.35 8.52
CA SER A 134 5.22 9.77 8.60
C SER A 134 3.73 10.03 8.40
N LYS A 135 3.00 9.10 7.77
CA LYS A 135 1.57 9.24 7.46
C LYS A 135 0.66 8.32 8.26
N TYR A 136 1.19 7.64 9.28
CA TYR A 136 0.45 6.63 10.03
C TYR A 136 -0.91 7.12 10.54
N GLN A 137 -0.96 8.30 11.18
CA GLN A 137 -2.20 8.87 11.68
C GLN A 137 -3.23 9.21 10.57
N GLU A 138 -2.76 9.65 9.40
CA GLU A 138 -3.65 9.90 8.26
C GLU A 138 -4.15 8.55 7.69
N LEU A 139 -3.33 7.51 7.70
CA LEU A 139 -3.69 6.17 7.23
C LEU A 139 -4.68 5.46 8.16
N THR A 140 -4.52 5.56 9.48
CA THR A 140 -5.44 4.96 10.45
C THR A 140 -6.85 5.53 10.35
N GLN A 141 -6.99 6.81 9.98
CA GLN A 141 -8.30 7.45 9.74
C GLN A 141 -8.96 7.03 8.42
N LEU A 142 -8.17 6.63 7.42
CA LEU A 142 -8.67 6.20 6.12
C LEU A 142 -9.05 4.72 6.10
N SER A 143 -8.51 3.97 7.06
CA SER A 143 -8.61 2.53 7.13
C SER A 143 -9.86 2.11 7.89
N SER A 144 -10.68 1.24 7.30
CA SER A 144 -11.79 0.57 7.98
C SER A 144 -11.32 -0.55 8.93
N GLN A 145 -10.02 -0.73 9.06
CA GLN A 145 -9.41 -1.87 9.73
C GLN A 145 -9.39 -1.66 11.23
N SER A 146 -9.77 -2.70 11.97
CA SER A 146 -9.79 -2.73 13.44
C SER A 146 -8.43 -2.34 14.04
N ASP A 147 -8.47 -1.72 15.21
CA ASP A 147 -7.32 -1.36 16.02
C ASP A 147 -6.91 -2.45 17.03
N ALA A 148 -7.63 -3.58 17.08
CA ALA A 148 -7.30 -4.69 17.97
C ALA A 148 -5.98 -5.40 17.60
N CYS A 149 -5.42 -5.13 16.42
CA CYS A 149 -4.08 -5.56 16.01
C CYS A 149 -3.27 -4.39 15.46
N ASP A 150 -1.94 -4.45 15.59
CA ASP A 150 -1.06 -3.42 15.06
C ASP A 150 -1.17 -3.36 13.52
N ARG A 151 -1.53 -2.17 13.01
CA ARG A 151 -1.81 -1.92 11.58
C ARG A 151 -0.57 -1.58 10.76
N HIS A 152 0.61 -1.41 11.36
CA HIS A 152 1.83 -1.02 10.64
C HIS A 152 2.19 -2.06 9.57
N ALA A 153 2.18 -3.35 9.92
CA ALA A 153 2.49 -4.43 8.98
C ALA A 153 1.56 -4.42 7.77
N LEU A 154 0.26 -4.18 8.00
CA LEU A 154 -0.72 -4.02 6.93
C LEU A 154 -0.41 -2.79 6.06
N PHE A 155 -0.21 -1.62 6.67
CA PHE A 155 0.03 -0.39 5.91
C PHE A 155 1.32 -0.42 5.11
N TYR A 156 2.40 -1.00 5.64
CA TYR A 156 3.63 -1.21 4.88
C TYR A 156 3.38 -2.13 3.68
N SER A 157 2.63 -3.23 3.88
CA SER A 157 2.32 -4.20 2.82
C SER A 157 1.42 -3.61 1.74
N LEU A 158 0.34 -2.92 2.11
CA LEU A 158 -0.56 -2.23 1.18
C LEU A 158 0.16 -1.12 0.41
N CYS A 159 1.03 -0.35 1.09
CA CYS A 159 1.87 0.63 0.41
C CYS A 159 2.79 -0.06 -0.61
N ALA A 160 3.52 -1.10 -0.22
CA ALA A 160 4.46 -1.80 -1.10
C ALA A 160 3.75 -2.41 -2.32
N TYR A 161 2.59 -3.02 -2.10
CA TYR A 161 1.75 -3.57 -3.16
C TYR A 161 1.23 -2.48 -4.10
N SER A 162 0.72 -1.35 -3.59
CA SER A 162 0.27 -0.23 -4.42
C SER A 162 1.39 0.29 -5.34
N LYS A 163 2.65 0.29 -4.89
CA LYS A 163 3.81 0.77 -5.66
C LYS A 163 4.12 -0.09 -6.89
N LEU A 164 3.61 -1.32 -6.98
CA LEU A 164 3.72 -2.13 -8.19
C LEU A 164 3.10 -1.44 -9.41
N MET A 165 2.05 -0.62 -9.24
CA MET A 165 1.51 0.16 -10.35
C MET A 165 2.56 1.08 -11.01
N ARG A 166 3.64 1.42 -10.29
CA ARG A 166 4.76 2.22 -10.79
C ARG A 166 6.00 1.37 -11.10
N ARG A 167 6.29 0.34 -10.29
CA ARG A 167 7.53 -0.44 -10.34
C ARG A 167 7.35 -1.92 -10.67
N CYS A 168 6.21 -2.31 -11.24
CA CYS A 168 6.02 -3.67 -11.77
C CYS A 168 7.12 -3.99 -12.79
N PRO A 169 7.74 -5.19 -12.73
CA PRO A 169 8.64 -5.69 -13.76
C PRO A 169 8.06 -5.54 -15.17
N THR A 170 8.90 -5.16 -16.14
CA THR A 170 8.44 -4.79 -17.49
C THR A 170 7.90 -5.97 -18.28
N ASN A 171 8.42 -7.17 -18.04
CA ASN A 171 7.95 -8.44 -18.59
C ASN A 171 6.55 -8.83 -18.09
N VAL A 172 6.13 -8.36 -16.91
CA VAL A 172 4.82 -8.68 -16.31
C VAL A 172 3.79 -7.56 -16.55
N TRP A 173 4.26 -6.31 -16.66
CA TRP A 173 3.42 -5.14 -16.79
C TRP A 173 2.56 -5.16 -18.06
N GLN A 174 1.27 -4.85 -17.91
CA GLN A 174 0.32 -4.74 -19.03
C GLN A 174 0.50 -3.44 -19.83
N ALA A 175 1.62 -3.34 -20.58
CA ALA A 175 2.03 -2.14 -21.31
C ALA A 175 1.02 -1.67 -22.35
N ASN A 176 0.34 -2.61 -23.02
CA ASN A 176 -0.64 -2.32 -24.08
C ASN A 176 -2.00 -1.83 -23.53
N ASN A 177 -2.27 -2.04 -22.24
CA ASN A 177 -3.51 -1.59 -21.61
C ASN A 177 -3.44 -0.09 -21.27
N LYS A 178 -4.25 0.73 -21.95
CA LYS A 178 -4.33 2.18 -21.72
C LYS A 178 -4.62 2.52 -20.25
N LYS A 179 -5.54 1.79 -19.59
CA LYS A 179 -5.91 2.04 -18.18
C LYS A 179 -4.72 1.83 -17.24
N CYS A 180 -3.82 0.90 -17.58
CA CYS A 180 -2.61 0.64 -16.81
C CYS A 180 -1.58 1.74 -17.02
N ARG A 181 -1.34 2.16 -18.28
CA ARG A 181 -0.44 3.29 -18.58
C ARG A 181 -0.89 4.57 -17.86
N ASP A 182 -2.19 4.88 -17.91
CA ASP A 182 -2.78 6.04 -17.25
C ASP A 182 -2.61 5.98 -15.73
N ALA A 183 -2.87 4.82 -15.12
CA ALA A 183 -2.68 4.63 -13.68
C ALA A 183 -1.21 4.75 -13.25
N ARG A 184 -0.27 4.17 -14.01
CA ARG A 184 1.17 4.32 -13.77
C ARG A 184 1.60 5.78 -13.89
N ALA A 185 1.12 6.51 -14.89
CA ALA A 185 1.39 7.93 -15.07
C ALA A 185 0.82 8.76 -13.92
N TYR A 186 -0.41 8.46 -13.49
CA TYR A 186 -1.04 9.10 -12.34
C TYR A 186 -0.24 8.86 -11.05
N MET A 187 0.14 7.61 -10.75
CA MET A 187 0.94 7.30 -9.55
C MET A 187 2.31 8.00 -9.51
N LYS A 188 2.93 8.22 -10.68
CA LYS A 188 4.19 8.96 -10.77
C LYS A 188 4.01 10.42 -10.35
N LYS A 189 2.86 11.03 -10.66
CA LYS A 189 2.54 12.44 -10.40
C LYS A 189 1.84 12.68 -9.06
N CYS A 190 1.02 11.72 -8.63
CA CYS A 190 0.06 11.84 -7.55
C CYS A 190 0.23 10.72 -6.51
N ALA A 191 1.47 10.45 -6.08
CA ALA A 191 1.78 9.28 -5.25
C ALA A 191 0.97 9.20 -3.94
N TRP A 192 0.86 10.31 -3.21
CA TRP A 192 0.09 10.34 -1.95
C TRP A 192 -1.43 10.23 -2.19
N PRO A 193 -2.06 11.02 -3.09
CA PRO A 193 -3.47 10.83 -3.46
C PRO A 193 -3.78 9.41 -3.96
N ALA A 194 -2.91 8.81 -4.77
CA ALA A 194 -3.06 7.44 -5.25
C ALA A 194 -3.09 6.44 -4.09
N LEU A 195 -2.16 6.55 -3.14
CA LEU A 195 -2.11 5.69 -1.97
C LEU A 195 -3.36 5.85 -1.09
N LYS A 196 -3.83 7.08 -0.88
CA LYS A 196 -5.08 7.31 -0.12
C LYS A 196 -6.29 6.64 -0.77
N MET A 197 -6.42 6.75 -2.08
CA MET A 197 -7.50 6.09 -2.82
C MET A 197 -7.39 4.56 -2.73
N PHE A 198 -6.17 4.03 -2.85
CA PHE A 198 -5.91 2.60 -2.69
C PHE A 198 -6.30 2.10 -1.28
N MET A 199 -5.89 2.82 -0.24
CA MET A 199 -6.20 2.49 1.16
C MET A 199 -7.69 2.56 1.46
N LYS A 200 -8.44 3.50 0.86
CA LYS A 200 -9.90 3.56 1.01
C LYS A 200 -10.64 2.39 0.37
N SER A 201 -10.05 1.75 -0.63
CA SER A 201 -10.66 0.61 -1.33
C SER A 201 -10.29 -0.75 -0.74
N THR A 202 -9.50 -0.78 0.36
CA THR A 202 -8.98 -2.01 0.98
C THR A 202 -9.35 -2.08 2.45
#